data_AF-N9W986-F1
#
_entry.id   AF-N9W986-F1
#
_cell.length_a   1.000
_cell.length_b   1.000
_cell.length_c   1.000
_cell.angle_alpha   90.00
_cell.angle_beta   90.00
_cell.angle_gamma   90.00
#
_symmetry.space_group_name_H-M   'P 1'
#
loop_
_entity.id
_entity.type
_entity.pdbx_description
1 polymer ?
#
loop_
_entity_poly.entity_id
_entity_poly.type
_entity_poly.pdbx_seq_one_letter_code
_entity_poly.pdbx_strand_id
1 'polypeptide(L)'
;MHFIGYRYVLMKETKEILDRIVFIHNGAFLNYKYNNTEKQEALELLENIARKLGTSLEKYKIKQITTSEMYNIYTVCKENCKDIIITYPWLCRFDLNSGCGVNYHNYLKSIKKIKYDYFKDKLIK
;
A
#
# COMPACT_ATOMS: atom_id res chain seq x y z
N MET A 1 -3.72 6.63 28.60
CA MET A 1 -4.08 5.23 28.90
C MET A 1 -4.39 4.53 27.57
N HIS A 2 -3.48 3.74 27.00
CA HIS A 2 -3.74 3.03 25.74
C HIS A 2 -4.47 1.72 26.04
N PHE A 3 -5.74 1.64 25.66
CA PHE A 3 -6.58 0.46 25.79
C PHE A 3 -5.89 -0.76 25.17
N ILE A 4 -5.93 -1.90 25.86
CA ILE A 4 -5.40 -3.19 25.40
C ILE A 4 -5.91 -3.55 23.98
N GLY A 5 -7.09 -3.04 23.59
CA GLY A 5 -7.65 -3.19 22.25
C GLY A 5 -6.87 -2.49 21.13
N TYR A 6 -6.21 -1.36 21.39
CA TYR A 6 -5.53 -0.59 20.35
C TYR A 6 -4.34 -1.34 19.73
N ARG A 7 -3.61 -2.10 20.55
CA ARG A 7 -2.52 -2.96 20.09
C ARG A 7 -3.01 -4.04 19.15
N TYR A 8 -4.11 -4.70 19.50
CA TYR A 8 -4.72 -5.73 18.68
C TYR A 8 -5.22 -5.17 17.35
N VAL A 9 -5.90 -4.01 17.37
CA VAL A 9 -6.37 -3.32 16.17
C VAL A 9 -5.20 -2.98 15.24
N LEU A 10 -4.14 -2.37 15.76
CA LEU A 10 -2.97 -1.99 14.96
C LEU A 10 -2.27 -3.21 14.33
N MET A 11 -2.17 -4.33 15.05
CA MET A 11 -1.64 -5.58 14.49
C MET A 11 -2.50 -6.11 13.36
N LYS A 12 -3.84 -6.08 13.53
CA LYS A 12 -4.80 -6.52 12.52
C LYS A 12 -4.70 -5.65 11.26
N GLU A 13 -4.77 -4.33 11.39
CA GLU A 13 -4.69 -3.41 10.24
C GLU A 13 -3.36 -3.52 9.50
N THR A 14 -2.25 -3.67 10.24
CA THR A 14 -0.93 -3.87 9.63
C THR A 14 -0.91 -5.15 8.80
N LYS A 15 -1.46 -6.24 9.33
CA LYS A 15 -1.53 -7.51 8.62
C LYS A 15 -2.38 -7.40 7.35
N GLU A 16 -3.53 -6.74 7.43
CA GLU A 16 -4.40 -6.53 6.26
C GLU A 16 -3.68 -5.75 5.15
N ILE A 17 -2.91 -4.71 5.50
CA ILE A 17 -2.10 -3.98 4.52
C ILE A 17 -0.99 -4.86 3.93
N LEU A 18 -0.29 -5.64 4.77
CA LEU A 18 0.74 -6.57 4.32
C LEU A 18 0.19 -7.57 3.30
N ASP A 19 -0.92 -8.23 3.64
CA ASP A 19 -1.56 -9.22 2.76
C ASP A 19 -1.96 -8.58 1.42
N ARG A 20 -2.50 -7.35 1.45
CA ARG A 20 -2.83 -6.59 0.24
C ARG A 20 -1.60 -6.27 -0.62
N ILE A 21 -0.50 -5.81 -0.02
CA ILE A 21 0.74 -5.47 -0.75
C ILE A 21 1.31 -6.72 -1.41
N VAL A 22 1.39 -7.85 -0.67
CA VAL A 22 1.90 -9.12 -1.19
C VAL A 22 1.07 -9.60 -2.37
N PHE A 23 -0.26 -9.47 -2.29
CA PHE A 23 -1.14 -9.87 -3.38
C PHE A 23 -0.96 -9.01 -4.63
N ILE A 24 -0.92 -7.68 -4.47
CA ILE A 24 -0.63 -6.74 -5.58
C ILE A 24 0.71 -7.07 -6.22
N HIS A 25 1.75 -7.24 -5.40
CA HIS A 25 3.11 -7.53 -5.85
C HIS A 25 3.14 -8.83 -6.68
N ASN A 26 2.59 -9.92 -6.15
CA ASN A 26 2.61 -11.21 -6.84
C ASN A 26 1.75 -11.20 -8.11
N GLY A 27 0.58 -10.55 -8.07
CA GLY A 27 -0.27 -10.39 -9.25
C GLY A 27 0.44 -9.59 -10.35
N ALA A 28 1.10 -8.49 -9.99
CA ALA A 28 1.89 -7.66 -10.90
C ALA A 28 3.09 -8.43 -11.49
N PHE A 29 3.84 -9.13 -10.65
CA PHE A 29 5.00 -9.94 -11.06
C PHE A 29 4.63 -10.98 -12.14
N LEU A 30 3.53 -11.70 -11.93
CA LEU A 30 3.10 -12.77 -12.82
C LEU A 30 2.41 -12.28 -14.11
N ASN A 31 1.68 -11.16 -14.05
CA ASN A 31 0.74 -10.79 -15.11
C ASN A 31 1.07 -9.52 -15.88
N TYR A 32 1.95 -8.64 -15.37
CA TYR A 32 2.28 -7.40 -16.07
C TYR A 32 3.38 -7.62 -17.12
N LYS A 33 3.05 -7.33 -18.39
CA LYS A 33 3.88 -7.66 -19.57
C LYS A 33 4.34 -6.46 -20.40
N TYR A 34 3.91 -5.24 -20.06
CA TYR A 34 4.06 -4.09 -20.96
C TYR A 34 5.39 -3.33 -20.78
N ASN A 35 5.88 -3.17 -19.55
CA ASN A 35 7.10 -2.42 -19.27
C ASN A 35 7.89 -3.08 -18.14
N ASN A 36 9.01 -3.72 -18.45
CA ASN A 36 9.76 -4.49 -17.45
C ASN A 36 10.48 -3.59 -16.44
N THR A 37 11.00 -2.43 -16.87
CA THR A 37 11.70 -1.49 -15.98
C THR A 37 10.75 -0.90 -14.96
N GLU A 38 9.61 -0.38 -15.43
CA GLU A 38 8.57 0.18 -14.55
C GLU A 38 7.98 -0.89 -13.62
N LYS A 39 7.80 -2.12 -14.13
CA LYS A 39 7.39 -3.27 -13.31
C LYS A 39 8.37 -3.49 -12.17
N GLN A 40 9.66 -3.60 -12.50
CA GLN A 40 10.68 -3.93 -11.52
C GLN A 40 10.78 -2.83 -10.45
N GLU A 41 10.77 -1.56 -10.85
CA GLU A 41 10.78 -0.44 -9.92
C GLU A 41 9.56 -0.47 -8.97
N ALA A 42 8.36 -0.67 -9.51
CA ALA A 42 7.14 -0.74 -8.70
C ALA A 42 7.16 -1.93 -7.71
N LEU A 43 7.66 -3.10 -8.15
CA LEU A 43 7.76 -4.28 -7.32
C LEU A 43 8.78 -4.11 -6.18
N GLU A 44 9.97 -3.57 -6.47
CA GLU A 44 11.00 -3.29 -5.47
C GLU A 44 10.50 -2.32 -4.39
N LEU A 45 9.75 -1.29 -4.79
CA LEU A 45 9.14 -0.35 -3.85
C LEU A 45 8.09 -1.02 -2.95
N LEU A 46 7.23 -1.88 -3.50
CA LEU A 46 6.25 -2.63 -2.72
C LEU A 46 6.93 -3.63 -1.76
N GLU A 47 7.96 -4.33 -2.22
CA GLU A 47 8.73 -5.28 -1.41
C GLU A 47 9.41 -4.59 -0.23
N ASN A 48 9.97 -3.40 -0.45
CA ASN A 48 10.57 -2.59 0.61
C ASN A 48 9.57 -2.23 1.72
N ILE A 49 8.34 -1.85 1.33
CA ILE A 49 7.26 -1.57 2.29
C ILE A 49 6.86 -2.84 3.03
N ALA A 50 6.62 -3.94 2.31
CA ALA A 50 6.22 -5.22 2.89
C ALA A 50 7.24 -5.72 3.92
N ARG A 51 8.53 -5.66 3.58
CA ARG A 51 9.63 -6.06 4.47
C ARG A 51 9.69 -5.20 5.72
N LYS A 52 9.54 -3.88 5.59
CA LYS A 52 9.53 -2.94 6.73
C LYS A 52 8.36 -3.22 7.66
N LEU A 53 7.14 -3.32 7.12
CA LEU A 53 5.94 -3.64 7.89
C LEU A 53 6.02 -5.01 8.56
N GLY A 54 6.46 -6.04 7.84
CA GLY A 54 6.57 -7.41 8.35
C GLY A 54 7.57 -7.51 9.49
N THR A 55 8.77 -6.95 9.31
CA THR A 55 9.80 -6.92 10.36
C THR A 55 9.31 -6.17 11.61
N SER A 56 8.67 -5.02 11.42
CA SER A 56 8.12 -4.24 12.54
C SER A 56 6.97 -4.94 13.24
N LEU A 57 6.11 -5.65 12.51
CA LEU A 57 5.03 -6.44 13.08
C LEU A 57 5.55 -7.59 13.94
N GLU A 58 6.59 -8.30 13.49
CA GLU A 58 7.23 -9.35 14.28
C GLU A 58 7.86 -8.78 15.55
N LYS A 59 8.64 -7.70 15.44
CA LYS A 59 9.19 -6.98 16.59
C LYS A 59 8.09 -6.51 17.55
N TYR A 60 6.97 -6.05 17.03
CA TYR A 60 5.85 -5.59 17.83
C TYR A 60 5.19 -6.74 18.59
N LYS A 61 4.95 -7.89 17.94
CA LYS A 61 4.38 -9.11 18.58
C LYS A 61 5.16 -9.52 19.83
N ILE A 62 6.49 -9.54 19.74
CA ILE A 62 7.40 -9.90 20.85
C ILE A 62 7.75 -8.71 21.78
N LYS A 63 7.07 -7.57 21.63
CA LYS A 63 7.22 -6.36 22.47
C LYS A 63 8.60 -5.69 22.41
N GLN A 64 9.34 -5.84 21.31
CA GLN A 64 10.63 -5.13 21.09
C GLN A 64 10.46 -3.68 20.65
N ILE A 65 9.31 -3.32 20.07
CA ILE A 65 8.95 -1.92 19.78
C ILE A 65 7.65 -1.56 20.51
N THR A 66 7.51 -0.27 20.82
CA THR A 66 6.34 0.33 21.45
C THR A 66 5.18 0.47 20.47
N THR A 67 3.98 0.68 21.01
CA THR A 67 2.78 0.98 20.22
C THR A 67 2.97 2.22 19.34
N SER A 68 3.59 3.28 19.88
CA SER A 68 3.81 4.53 19.15
C SER A 68 4.77 4.35 17.98
N GLU A 69 5.85 3.60 18.18
CA GLU A 69 6.79 3.26 17.10
C GLU A 69 6.10 2.45 16.00
N MET A 70 5.34 1.42 16.38
CA MET A 70 4.58 0.62 15.42
C MET A 70 3.58 1.48 14.63
N TYR A 71 2.86 2.38 15.31
CA TYR A 71 1.88 3.26 14.68
C TYR A 71 2.51 4.21 13.67
N ASN A 72 3.66 4.79 14.01
CA ASN A 72 4.41 5.65 13.11
C ASN A 72 4.87 4.88 11.87
N ILE A 73 5.40 3.67 12.06
CA ILE A 73 5.84 2.82 10.94
C ILE A 73 4.67 2.42 10.05
N TYR A 74 3.55 1.99 10.65
CA TYR A 74 2.31 1.67 9.94
C TYR A 74 1.85 2.85 9.09
N THR A 75 1.77 4.05 9.67
CA THR A 75 1.28 5.25 8.99
C THR A 75 2.16 5.62 7.80
N VAL A 76 3.49 5.64 7.99
CA VAL A 76 4.44 5.95 6.90
C VAL A 76 4.33 4.92 5.77
N CYS A 77 4.28 3.63 6.10
CA CYS A 77 4.19 2.58 5.10
C CYS A 77 2.86 2.60 4.34
N LYS A 78 1.76 2.94 5.02
CA LYS A 78 0.43 3.09 4.43
C LYS A 78 0.38 4.23 3.42
N GLU A 79 0.92 5.39 3.76
CA GLU A 79 0.98 6.53 2.82
C GLU A 79 1.92 6.22 1.65
N ASN A 80 3.11 5.66 1.90
CA ASN A 80 4.02 5.27 0.80
C ASN A 80 3.38 4.25 -0.15
N CYS A 81 2.61 3.29 0.37
CA CYS A 81 1.89 2.32 -0.46
C CYS A 81 0.85 3.02 -1.35
N LYS A 82 0.15 4.03 -0.84
CA LYS A 82 -0.81 4.82 -1.60
C LYS A 82 -0.10 5.64 -2.69
N ASP A 83 1.06 6.22 -2.39
CA ASP A 83 1.85 6.97 -3.37
C ASP A 83 2.35 6.09 -4.51
N ILE A 84 2.81 4.88 -4.21
CA ILE A 84 3.18 3.89 -5.23
C ILE A 84 1.99 3.59 -6.15
N ILE A 85 0.80 3.39 -5.59
CA ILE A 85 -0.42 3.11 -6.37
C ILE A 85 -0.80 4.32 -7.26
N ILE A 86 -0.60 5.55 -6.80
CA ILE A 86 -0.86 6.76 -7.59
C ILE A 86 0.14 6.90 -8.75
N THR A 87 1.41 6.60 -8.48
CA THR A 87 2.49 6.60 -9.47
C THR A 87 2.31 5.50 -10.51
N TYR A 88 1.91 4.30 -10.08
CA TYR A 88 1.69 3.10 -10.91
C TYR A 88 0.24 2.58 -10.82
N PRO A 89 -0.75 3.28 -11.43
CA PRO A 89 -2.17 2.94 -11.29
C PRO A 89 -2.58 1.56 -11.79
N TRP A 90 -1.74 0.92 -12.62
CA TRP A 90 -2.00 -0.42 -13.11
C TRP A 90 -1.88 -1.49 -12.02
N LEU A 91 -1.16 -1.21 -10.91
CA LEU A 91 -1.06 -2.08 -9.74
C LEU A 91 -2.43 -2.37 -9.12
N CYS A 92 -3.37 -1.42 -9.17
CA CYS A 92 -4.73 -1.60 -8.65
C CYS A 92 -5.46 -2.80 -9.27
N ARG A 93 -5.09 -3.24 -10.48
CA ARG A 93 -5.70 -4.41 -11.13
C ARG A 93 -5.43 -5.72 -10.40
N PHE A 94 -4.39 -5.72 -9.56
CA PHE A 94 -3.92 -6.88 -8.81
C PHE A 94 -4.24 -6.76 -7.32
N ASP A 95 -5.05 -5.80 -6.91
CA ASP A 95 -5.44 -5.63 -5.50
C ASP A 95 -6.35 -6.77 -5.04
N LEU A 96 -6.18 -7.20 -3.78
CA LEU A 96 -6.92 -8.31 -3.14
C LEU A 96 -8.43 -8.01 -3.08
N ASN A 97 -8.81 -6.72 -3.04
CA ASN A 97 -10.20 -6.26 -3.14
C ASN A 97 -10.74 -6.20 -4.58
N SER A 98 -9.92 -6.52 -5.59
CA SER A 98 -10.31 -6.60 -7.00
C SER A 98 -10.67 -8.02 -7.44
N GLY A 99 -10.64 -9.00 -6.52
CA GLY A 99 -11.03 -10.37 -6.80
C GLY A 99 -12.42 -10.42 -7.41
N CYS A 100 -12.50 -10.67 -8.72
CA CYS A 100 -13.71 -10.68 -9.54
C CYS A 100 -14.51 -9.36 -9.57
N GLY A 101 -14.07 -8.40 -10.40
CA GLY A 101 -15.01 -7.57 -11.16
C GLY A 101 -15.73 -6.40 -10.48
N VAL A 102 -15.54 -6.12 -9.18
CA VAL A 102 -16.29 -5.03 -8.52
C VAL A 102 -15.36 -3.87 -8.12
N ASN A 103 -15.54 -2.73 -8.82
CA ASN A 103 -15.14 -1.36 -8.45
C ASN A 103 -13.74 -0.81 -8.78
N TYR A 104 -13.04 -1.32 -9.79
CA TYR A 104 -11.90 -0.60 -10.41
C TYR A 104 -12.29 0.82 -10.90
N HIS A 105 -13.51 1.00 -11.42
CA HIS A 105 -13.99 2.29 -11.92
C HIS A 105 -14.29 3.32 -10.82
N ASN A 106 -14.75 2.90 -9.64
CA ASN A 106 -15.07 3.83 -8.54
C ASN A 106 -13.80 4.35 -7.86
N TYR A 107 -12.75 3.51 -7.76
CA TYR A 107 -11.44 3.93 -7.26
C TYR A 107 -10.66 4.77 -8.29
N LEU A 108 -10.83 4.49 -9.59
CA LEU A 108 -10.30 5.36 -10.65
C LEU A 108 -10.98 6.73 -10.69
N LYS A 109 -12.28 6.85 -10.39
CA LYS A 109 -12.96 8.16 -10.33
C LYS A 109 -12.40 9.06 -9.24
N SER A 110 -12.07 8.52 -8.06
CA SER A 110 -11.44 9.29 -6.99
C SER A 110 -9.98 9.62 -7.30
N ILE A 111 -9.20 8.69 -7.86
CA ILE A 111 -7.78 8.91 -8.21
C ILE A 111 -7.61 9.79 -9.46
N LYS A 112 -8.46 9.67 -10.49
CA LYS A 112 -8.44 10.57 -11.66
C LYS A 112 -8.70 12.01 -11.25
N LYS A 113 -9.52 12.25 -10.22
CA LYS A 113 -9.70 13.59 -9.63
C LYS A 113 -8.39 14.12 -9.06
N ILE A 114 -7.69 13.31 -8.26
CA ILE A 114 -6.40 13.70 -7.66
C ILE A 114 -5.33 13.97 -8.72
N LYS A 115 -5.23 13.13 -9.76
CA LYS A 115 -4.26 13.34 -10.84
C LYS A 115 -4.63 14.57 -11.69
N TYR A 116 -5.91 14.75 -12.03
CA TYR A 116 -6.36 15.93 -12.78
C TYR A 116 -6.13 17.22 -11.98
N ASP A 117 -6.46 17.27 -10.69
CA ASP A 117 -6.27 18.46 -9.86
C ASP A 117 -4.77 18.78 -9.67
N TYR A 118 -3.92 17.77 -9.42
CA TYR A 118 -2.46 17.95 -9.32
C TYR A 118 -1.82 18.47 -10.62
N PHE A 119 -2.31 18.04 -11.79
CA PHE A 119 -1.79 18.51 -13.08
C PHE A 119 -2.47 19.80 -13.56
N LYS A 120 -3.72 20.07 -13.18
CA LYS A 120 -4.45 21.30 -13.49
C LYS A 120 -3.80 22.51 -12.82
N ASP A 121 -3.41 22.38 -11.56
CA ASP A 121 -2.72 23.45 -10.82
C ASP A 121 -1.30 23.72 -11.35
N LYS A 122 -0.70 22.78 -12.09
CA LYS A 122 0.59 22.94 -12.77
C LYS A 122 0.48 23.46 -14.21
N LEU A 123 -0.71 23.43 -14.82
CA LEU A 123 -0.98 23.96 -16.16
C LEU A 123 -1.50 25.40 -16.14
N ILE A 124 -1.81 25.94 -14.96
CA ILE A 124 -2.10 27.36 -14.75
C ILE A 124 -0.84 28.01 -14.15
N LYS A 125 0.18 28.20 -14.98
CA LYS A 125 1.29 29.13 -14.76
C LYS A 125 1.78 29.65 -16.10
#